data_AF-A0AAW8EST6-F1
#
_entry.id   AF-A0AAW8EST6-F1
#
_cell.length_a   1.000
_cell.length_b   1.000
_cell.length_c   1.000
_cell.angle_alpha   90.00
_cell.angle_beta   90.00
_cell.angle_gamma   90.00
#
_symmetry.space_group_name_H-M   'P 1'
#
loop_
_entity.id
_entity.type
_entity.pdbx_description
1 polymer ?
#
loop_
_entity_poly.entity_id
_entity_poly.type
_entity_poly.pdbx_seq_one_letter_code
_entity_poly.pdbx_strand_id
1 'polypeptide(L)'
;MLELECRTDYVPTSAAAALGLEPVVRHHGAVAEPSEPADPKRVHAEWEGYSSPLRELVMLNALVAFVLELAMLVFVAWWALLLDVPWWARILIAFVLVGGLAVLWGTFASPRARVALPVFGIVVVKVIAFGAGALALWGVGGPVAAGVFAVVAAVSVAITTFVRARA
;
A
#
# COMPACT_ATOMS: atom_id res chain seq x y z
N MET A 1 16.51 1.07 -53.32
CA MET A 1 17.27 2.11 -54.04
C MET A 1 16.31 3.28 -54.23
N LEU A 2 16.60 4.39 -53.56
CA LEU A 2 16.10 5.76 -53.78
C LEU A 2 14.68 6.12 -53.31
N GLU A 3 14.63 6.48 -52.02
CA GLU A 3 14.07 7.71 -51.43
C GLU A 3 13.39 8.69 -52.42
N LEU A 4 12.13 9.00 -52.15
CA LEU A 4 11.42 10.15 -52.69
C LEU A 4 11.67 11.35 -51.76
N GLU A 5 12.75 12.09 -52.01
CA GLU A 5 12.98 13.38 -51.35
C GLU A 5 11.86 14.37 -51.70
N CYS A 6 10.99 14.62 -50.73
CA CYS A 6 10.04 15.72 -50.71
C CYS A 6 10.84 17.02 -50.56
N ARG A 7 11.10 17.70 -51.68
CA ARG A 7 11.70 19.03 -51.74
C ARG A 7 10.72 20.03 -51.12
N THR A 8 10.92 20.37 -49.86
CA THR A 8 10.27 21.50 -49.22
C THR A 8 10.85 22.78 -49.81
N ASP A 9 10.08 23.46 -50.66
CA ASP A 9 10.44 24.77 -51.20
C ASP A 9 10.45 25.78 -50.05
N TYR A 10 11.65 26.05 -49.51
CA TYR A 10 11.90 27.15 -48.59
C TYR A 10 11.79 28.46 -49.38
N VAL A 11 10.67 29.16 -49.25
CA VAL A 11 10.51 30.53 -49.77
C VAL A 11 11.21 31.49 -48.79
N PRO A 12 12.34 32.12 -49.16
CA PRO A 12 13.04 33.01 -48.25
C PRO A 12 12.22 34.28 -47.99
N THR A 13 12.15 34.68 -46.72
CA THR A 13 11.40 35.81 -46.15
C THR A 13 11.65 37.16 -46.83
N SER A 14 12.73 37.31 -47.59
CA SER A 14 13.07 38.55 -48.30
C SER A 14 12.14 38.86 -49.49
N ALA A 15 11.46 37.86 -50.05
CA ALA A 15 10.53 38.06 -51.18
C ALA A 15 9.15 38.60 -50.73
N ALA A 16 8.72 38.28 -49.51
CA ALA A 16 7.40 38.67 -48.99
C ALA A 16 7.30 40.17 -48.66
N ALA A 17 8.40 40.80 -48.23
CA ALA A 17 8.43 42.22 -47.87
C ALA A 17 8.29 43.17 -49.08
N ALA A 18 8.66 42.73 -50.29
CA ALA A 18 8.61 43.55 -51.50
C ALA A 18 7.18 43.75 -52.06
N LEU A 19 6.20 42.94 -51.65
CA LEU A 19 4.85 42.92 -52.21
C LEU A 19 3.79 43.63 -51.36
N GLY A 20 4.18 44.28 -50.25
CA GLY A 20 3.26 45.10 -49.43
C GLY A 20 2.05 44.34 -48.87
N LEU A 21 2.12 43.02 -48.79
CA LEU A 21 1.07 42.17 -48.24
C LEU A 21 1.26 42.07 -46.73
N GLU A 22 0.47 42.83 -45.97
CA GLU A 22 0.33 42.64 -44.53
C GLU A 22 -0.04 41.17 -44.24
N PRO A 23 0.66 40.47 -43.34
CA PRO A 23 0.26 39.12 -42.97
C PRO A 23 -1.06 39.21 -42.22
N VAL A 24 -2.14 38.75 -42.86
CA VAL A 24 -3.41 38.49 -42.18
C VAL A 24 -3.16 37.44 -41.11
N VAL A 25 -2.96 37.89 -39.88
CA VAL A 25 -2.98 37.06 -38.68
C VAL A 25 -4.42 36.61 -38.51
N ARG A 26 -4.75 35.44 -39.06
CA ARG A 26 -5.99 34.77 -38.68
C ARG A 26 -5.84 34.32 -37.23
N HIS A 27 -6.54 34.99 -36.33
CA HIS A 27 -6.88 34.39 -35.04
C HIS A 27 -7.78 33.19 -35.32
N HIS A 28 -7.17 32.01 -35.45
CA HIS A 28 -7.90 30.75 -35.36
C HIS A 28 -8.57 30.72 -33.99
N GLY A 29 -9.89 30.87 -33.99
CA GLY A 29 -10.71 30.70 -32.80
C GLY A 29 -10.36 29.38 -32.13
N ALA A 30 -10.35 29.41 -30.80
CA ALA A 30 -10.10 28.26 -29.94
C ALA A 30 -11.05 27.12 -30.30
N VAL A 31 -10.59 26.23 -31.18
CA VAL A 31 -11.08 24.87 -31.25
C VAL A 31 -10.58 24.25 -29.96
N ALA A 32 -11.50 23.87 -29.08
CA ALA A 32 -11.17 23.02 -27.94
C ALA A 32 -10.44 21.79 -28.50
N GLU A 33 -9.14 21.71 -28.24
CA GLU A 33 -8.36 20.54 -28.63
C GLU A 33 -9.05 19.30 -28.02
N PRO A 34 -9.27 18.23 -28.80
CA PRO A 34 -9.60 16.94 -28.23
C PRO A 34 -8.49 16.60 -27.25
N SER A 35 -8.86 16.35 -25.98
CA SER A 35 -7.93 15.93 -24.93
C SER A 35 -6.92 14.93 -25.48
N GLU A 36 -5.66 15.35 -25.58
CA GLU A 36 -4.54 14.53 -26.02
C GLU A 36 -4.65 13.15 -25.36
N PRO A 37 -4.66 12.04 -26.13
CA PRO A 37 -4.81 10.71 -25.55
C PRO A 37 -3.66 10.53 -24.55
N ALA A 38 -4.01 10.34 -23.28
CA ALA A 38 -3.09 10.21 -22.16
C ALA A 38 -1.87 9.40 -22.58
N ASP A 39 -0.72 10.06 -22.71
CA ASP A 39 0.53 9.43 -23.09
C ASP A 39 0.76 8.25 -22.12
N PRO A 40 0.82 7.00 -22.61
CA PRO A 40 0.93 5.82 -21.75
C PRO A 40 2.26 5.79 -20.98
N LYS A 41 3.23 6.64 -21.35
CA LYS A 41 4.49 6.85 -20.60
C LYS A 41 4.39 7.97 -19.57
N ARG A 42 3.38 8.84 -19.66
CA ARG A 42 3.00 9.83 -18.62
C ARG A 42 2.16 9.23 -17.49
N VAL A 43 2.23 7.92 -17.27
CA VAL A 43 2.17 7.35 -15.92
C VAL A 43 3.55 7.55 -15.28
N HIS A 44 4.06 8.78 -15.29
CA HIS A 44 5.06 9.17 -14.32
C HIS A 44 4.33 9.08 -13.00
N ALA A 45 4.58 7.93 -12.37
CA ALA A 45 4.03 7.51 -11.13
C ALA A 45 4.00 8.73 -10.20
N GLU A 46 2.81 9.12 -9.75
CA GLU A 46 2.59 10.10 -8.68
C GLU A 46 3.53 9.86 -7.46
N TRP A 47 4.02 8.61 -7.33
CA TRP A 47 5.07 8.14 -6.44
C TRP A 47 6.48 8.77 -6.62
N GLU A 48 6.78 9.45 -7.72
CA GLU A 48 8.05 10.18 -7.93
C GLU A 48 8.21 11.35 -6.94
N GLY A 49 7.11 11.82 -6.33
CA GLY A 49 7.13 12.81 -5.26
C GLY A 49 7.33 12.25 -3.84
N TYR A 50 7.29 10.93 -3.64
CA TYR A 50 7.52 10.31 -2.33
C TYR A 50 9.02 10.10 -2.11
N SER A 51 9.57 10.67 -1.04
CA SER A 51 11.00 10.53 -0.76
C SER A 51 11.37 9.05 -0.55
N SER A 52 12.41 8.57 -1.25
CA SER A 52 12.98 7.23 -1.10
C SER A 52 13.08 6.73 0.36
N PRO A 53 13.51 7.55 1.34
CA PRO A 53 13.57 7.10 2.74
C PRO A 53 12.21 6.74 3.34
N LEU A 54 11.13 7.46 3.03
CA LEU A 54 9.80 7.13 3.55
C LEU A 54 9.29 5.82 2.94
N ARG A 55 9.63 5.52 1.69
CA ARG A 55 9.21 4.28 1.01
C ARG A 55 9.85 3.05 1.66
N GLU A 56 11.15 3.15 1.94
CA GLU A 56 11.90 2.10 2.62
C GLU A 56 11.38 1.84 4.03
N LEU A 57 11.08 2.90 4.79
CA LEU A 57 10.51 2.79 6.13
C LEU A 57 9.14 2.08 6.12
N VAL A 58 8.26 2.44 5.18
CA VAL A 58 6.94 1.80 5.04
C VAL A 58 7.07 0.33 4.67
N MET A 59 7.95 -0.02 3.74
CA MET A 59 8.20 -1.41 3.36
C MET A 59 8.77 -2.23 4.53
N LEU A 60 9.75 -1.68 5.24
CA LEU A 60 10.34 -2.34 6.41
C LEU A 60 9.30 -2.53 7.52
N ASN A 61 8.50 -1.50 7.80
CA ASN A 61 7.45 -1.61 8.80
C ASN A 61 6.37 -2.62 8.40
N ALA A 62 6.02 -2.73 7.12
CA ALA A 62 5.10 -3.74 6.63
C ALA A 62 5.66 -5.15 6.84
N LEU A 63 6.96 -5.36 6.60
CA LEU A 63 7.62 -6.64 6.88
C LEU A 63 7.60 -6.96 8.39
N VAL A 64 7.93 -5.98 9.24
CA VAL A 64 7.89 -6.14 10.70
C VAL A 64 6.47 -6.48 11.18
N ALA A 65 5.46 -5.77 10.67
CA ALA A 65 4.07 -6.03 10.98
C ALA A 65 3.66 -7.46 10.61
N PHE A 66 4.08 -7.92 9.43
CA PHE A 66 3.81 -9.29 8.97
C PHE A 66 4.48 -10.35 9.87
N VAL A 67 5.74 -10.13 10.24
CA VAL A 67 6.45 -11.04 11.16
C VAL A 67 5.77 -11.08 12.53
N LEU A 68 5.32 -9.94 13.05
CA LEU A 68 4.56 -9.89 14.31
C LEU A 68 3.24 -10.65 14.21
N GLU A 69 2.54 -10.57 13.08
CA GLU A 69 1.29 -11.29 12.83
C GLU A 69 1.52 -12.80 12.79
N LEU A 70 2.60 -13.27 12.16
CA LEU A 70 2.97 -14.68 12.19
C LEU A 70 3.38 -15.14 13.59
N ALA A 71 4.20 -14.35 14.29
CA ALA A 71 4.65 -14.65 15.64
C ALA A 71 3.46 -14.76 16.61
N MET A 72 2.48 -13.87 16.48
CA MET A 72 1.23 -13.91 17.22
C MET A 72 0.50 -15.25 17.07
N LEU A 73 0.32 -15.73 15.83
CA LEU A 73 -0.35 -17.01 15.58
C LEU A 73 0.39 -18.17 16.22
N VAL A 74 1.74 -18.15 16.15
CA VAL A 74 2.59 -19.14 16.80
C VAL A 74 2.41 -19.09 18.32
N PHE A 75 2.42 -17.91 18.94
CA PHE A 75 2.25 -17.77 20.39
C PHE A 75 0.89 -18.27 20.86
N VAL A 76 -0.18 -17.93 20.14
CA VAL A 76 -1.54 -18.39 20.44
C VAL A 76 -1.65 -19.92 20.33
N ALA A 77 -1.12 -20.52 19.25
CA ALA A 77 -1.09 -21.96 19.09
C ALA A 77 -0.28 -22.64 20.19
N TRP A 78 0.91 -22.11 20.49
CA TRP A 78 1.82 -22.62 21.49
C TRP A 78 1.21 -22.59 22.90
N TRP A 79 0.58 -21.48 23.28
CA TRP A 79 -0.14 -21.35 24.54
C TRP A 79 -1.32 -22.33 24.62
N ALA A 80 -2.10 -22.49 23.55
CA ALA A 80 -3.21 -23.44 23.52
C ALA A 80 -2.75 -24.90 23.70
N LEU A 81 -1.59 -25.26 23.16
CA LEU A 81 -1.01 -26.61 23.31
C LEU A 81 -0.44 -26.87 24.71
N LEU A 82 -0.16 -25.83 25.49
CA LEU A 82 0.34 -25.92 26.86
C LEU A 82 -0.78 -25.97 27.92
N LEU A 83 -2.03 -25.73 27.53
CA LEU A 83 -3.17 -25.80 28.44
C LEU A 83 -3.30 -27.18 29.07
N ASP A 84 -3.63 -27.22 30.37
CA ASP A 84 -3.84 -28.47 31.12
C ASP A 84 -5.25 -29.05 30.89
N VAL A 85 -5.54 -29.35 29.63
CA VAL A 85 -6.79 -29.95 29.14
C VAL A 85 -6.45 -31.24 28.38
N PRO A 86 -7.39 -32.15 28.11
CA PRO A 86 -7.08 -33.36 27.36
C PRO A 86 -6.54 -33.03 25.96
N TRP A 87 -5.65 -33.88 25.43
CA TRP A 87 -4.87 -33.61 24.21
C TRP A 87 -5.73 -33.22 23.00
N TRP A 88 -6.90 -33.84 22.83
CA TRP A 88 -7.82 -33.55 21.73
C TRP A 88 -8.42 -32.13 21.86
N ALA A 89 -8.71 -31.69 23.09
CA ALA A 89 -9.21 -30.35 23.35
C ALA A 89 -8.14 -29.29 23.08
N ARG A 90 -6.86 -29.56 23.38
CA ARG A 90 -5.74 -28.66 23.06
C ARG A 90 -5.67 -28.37 21.56
N ILE A 91 -5.76 -29.43 20.75
CA ILE A 91 -5.73 -29.31 19.28
C ILE A 91 -6.94 -28.52 18.79
N LEU A 92 -8.15 -28.83 19.28
CA LEU A 92 -9.35 -28.09 18.91
C LEU A 92 -9.26 -26.61 19.27
N ILE A 93 -8.81 -26.27 20.47
CA ILE A 93 -8.63 -24.88 20.92
C ILE A 93 -7.61 -24.17 20.03
N ALA A 94 -6.46 -24.79 19.77
CA ALA A 94 -5.45 -24.22 18.89
C ALA A 94 -6.02 -23.96 17.48
N PHE A 95 -6.77 -24.92 16.92
CA PHE A 95 -7.37 -24.79 15.60
C PHE A 95 -8.44 -23.69 15.55
N VAL A 96 -9.28 -23.59 16.58
CA VAL A 96 -10.33 -22.57 16.68
C VAL A 96 -9.73 -21.18 16.86
N LEU A 97 -8.71 -21.02 17.70
CA LEU A 97 -8.07 -19.73 17.92
C LEU A 97 -7.27 -19.27 16.69
N VAL A 98 -6.41 -20.13 16.14
CA VAL A 98 -5.61 -19.82 14.94
C VAL A 98 -6.51 -19.64 13.73
N GLY A 99 -7.45 -20.55 13.52
CA GLY A 99 -8.42 -20.48 12.43
C GLY A 99 -9.32 -19.26 12.54
N GLY A 100 -9.80 -18.94 13.74
CA GLY A 100 -10.58 -17.74 14.01
C GLY A 100 -9.81 -16.46 13.69
N LEU A 101 -8.56 -16.35 14.14
CA LEU A 101 -7.69 -15.23 13.78
C LEU A 101 -7.43 -15.17 12.27
N ALA A 102 -7.14 -16.30 11.61
CA ALA A 102 -6.90 -16.34 10.17
C ALA A 102 -8.13 -15.95 9.35
N VAL A 103 -9.34 -16.36 9.77
CA VAL A 103 -10.60 -15.95 9.15
C VAL A 103 -10.87 -14.47 9.39
N LEU A 104 -10.65 -13.98 10.61
CA LEU A 104 -10.73 -12.54 10.92
C LEU A 104 -9.76 -11.74 10.01
N TRP A 105 -8.56 -12.27 9.80
CA TRP A 105 -7.57 -11.68 8.91
C TRP A 105 -8.02 -11.73 7.44
N GLY A 106 -8.49 -12.88 6.95
CA GLY A 106 -8.96 -13.04 5.58
C GLY A 106 -10.22 -12.22 5.25
N THR A 107 -11.04 -11.92 6.25
CA THR A 107 -12.25 -11.10 6.10
C THR A 107 -11.95 -9.60 6.13
N PHE A 108 -11.01 -9.14 6.97
CA PHE A 108 -10.74 -7.71 7.17
C PHE A 108 -9.48 -7.18 6.44
N ALA A 109 -8.46 -8.01 6.24
CA ALA A 109 -7.17 -7.61 5.64
C ALA A 109 -7.00 -8.02 4.17
N SER A 110 -7.93 -8.82 3.61
CA SER A 110 -7.86 -9.21 2.20
C SER A 110 -8.15 -8.01 1.27
N PRO A 111 -7.31 -7.76 0.24
CA PRO A 111 -7.56 -6.71 -0.77
C PRO A 111 -8.85 -6.91 -1.57
N ARG A 112 -9.50 -8.07 -1.43
CA ARG A 112 -10.74 -8.45 -2.09
C ARG A 112 -11.97 -8.42 -1.17
N ALA A 113 -11.85 -7.85 0.03
CA ALA A 113 -12.97 -7.70 0.94
C ALA A 113 -14.03 -6.79 0.32
N ARG A 114 -15.24 -7.32 0.10
CA ARG A 114 -16.40 -6.60 -0.46
C ARG A 114 -16.94 -5.49 0.45
N VAL A 115 -16.42 -5.39 1.68
CA VAL A 115 -16.82 -4.40 2.68
C VAL A 115 -15.64 -3.45 2.88
N ALA A 116 -15.77 -2.22 2.39
CA ALA A 116 -14.83 -1.14 2.69
C ALA A 116 -14.96 -0.77 4.16
N LEU A 117 -14.23 -1.48 5.04
CA LEU A 117 -14.23 -1.10 6.44
C LEU A 117 -13.44 0.20 6.65
N PRO A 118 -13.97 1.13 7.47
CA PRO A 118 -13.23 2.31 7.86
C PRO A 118 -11.91 1.90 8.53
N VAL A 119 -10.87 2.72 8.36
CA VAL A 119 -9.50 2.48 8.88
C VAL A 119 -9.53 2.04 10.36
N PHE A 120 -10.46 2.57 11.14
CA PHE A 120 -10.70 2.21 12.53
C PHE A 120 -10.97 0.72 12.75
N GLY A 121 -11.79 0.07 11.91
CA GLY A 121 -12.12 -1.35 12.06
C GLY A 121 -10.90 -2.26 11.92
N ILE A 122 -9.98 -1.92 11.02
CA ILE A 122 -8.73 -2.66 10.81
C ILE A 122 -7.81 -2.53 12.03
N VAL A 123 -7.73 -1.32 12.62
CA VAL A 123 -6.90 -1.10 13.82
C VAL A 123 -7.46 -1.88 15.00
N VAL A 124 -8.79 -1.88 15.22
CA VAL A 124 -9.42 -2.65 16.30
C VAL A 124 -9.12 -4.13 16.16
N VAL A 125 -9.26 -4.69 14.95
CA VAL A 125 -8.92 -6.10 14.69
C VAL A 125 -7.46 -6.40 15.02
N LYS A 126 -6.53 -5.53 14.61
CA LYS A 126 -5.11 -5.68 14.94
C LYS A 126 -4.85 -5.60 16.45
N VAL A 127 -5.48 -4.67 17.16
CA VAL A 127 -5.32 -4.54 18.62
C VAL A 127 -5.82 -5.80 19.33
N ILE A 128 -6.97 -6.33 18.94
CA ILE A 128 -7.51 -7.57 19.51
C ILE A 128 -6.57 -8.74 19.22
N ALA A 129 -6.11 -8.87 17.97
CA ALA A 129 -5.24 -9.96 17.55
C ALA A 129 -3.90 -9.92 18.30
N PHE A 130 -3.20 -8.78 18.27
CA PHE A 130 -1.93 -8.61 18.99
C PHE A 130 -2.11 -8.73 20.51
N GLY A 131 -3.23 -8.25 21.06
CA GLY A 131 -3.58 -8.44 22.47
C GLY A 131 -3.71 -9.92 22.83
N ALA A 132 -4.37 -10.72 21.99
CA ALA A 132 -4.46 -12.16 22.17
C ALA A 132 -3.08 -12.85 22.11
N GLY A 133 -2.22 -12.46 21.16
CA GLY A 133 -0.84 -12.96 21.08
C GLY A 133 0.01 -12.57 22.29
N ALA A 134 -0.12 -11.35 22.79
CA ALA A 134 0.58 -10.87 23.99
C ALA A 134 0.12 -11.63 25.25
N LEU A 135 -1.18 -11.88 25.40
CA LEU A 135 -1.73 -12.68 26.49
C LEU A 135 -1.28 -14.15 26.42
N ALA A 136 -1.28 -14.73 25.22
CA ALA A 136 -0.75 -16.07 25.01
C ALA A 136 0.75 -16.14 25.37
N LEU A 137 1.54 -15.15 24.94
CA LEU A 137 2.96 -15.08 25.26
C LEU A 137 3.20 -14.86 26.75
N TRP A 138 2.34 -14.10 27.44
CA TRP A 138 2.41 -13.94 28.89
C TRP A 138 2.30 -15.29 29.61
N GLY A 139 1.37 -16.14 29.17
CA GLY A 139 1.15 -17.46 29.76
C GLY A 139 2.30 -18.44 29.56
N VAL A 140 3.23 -18.19 28.63
CA VAL A 140 4.31 -19.14 28.31
C VAL A 140 5.71 -18.58 28.50
N GLY A 141 5.98 -17.39 27.98
CA GLY A 141 7.29 -16.72 28.00
C GLY A 141 7.44 -15.69 29.13
N GLY A 142 6.38 -15.45 29.90
CA GLY A 142 6.38 -14.51 31.01
C GLY A 142 6.14 -13.05 30.60
N PRO A 143 6.05 -12.15 31.60
CA PRO A 143 5.56 -10.78 31.41
C PRO A 143 6.50 -9.91 30.57
N VAL A 144 7.82 -10.14 30.64
CA VAL A 144 8.81 -9.35 29.90
C VAL A 144 8.68 -9.59 28.39
N ALA A 145 8.58 -10.85 27.96
CA ALA A 145 8.42 -11.21 26.55
C ALA A 145 7.10 -10.65 26.00
N ALA A 146 6.01 -10.79 26.77
CA ALA A 146 4.71 -10.22 26.42
C ALA A 146 4.76 -8.68 26.27
N GLY A 147 5.44 -7.99 27.19
CA GLY A 147 5.63 -6.55 27.15
C GLY A 147 6.41 -6.10 25.91
N VAL A 148 7.54 -6.74 25.60
CA VAL A 148 8.33 -6.43 24.41
C VAL A 148 7.51 -6.63 23.13
N PHE A 149 6.81 -7.75 23.00
CA PHE A 149 5.96 -8.01 21.85
C PHE A 149 4.87 -6.96 21.68
N ALA A 150 4.17 -6.61 22.77
CA ALA A 150 3.11 -5.60 22.76
C ALA A 150 3.63 -4.22 22.34
N VAL A 151 4.80 -3.81 22.84
CA VAL A 151 5.42 -2.53 22.49
C VAL A 151 5.81 -2.50 21.00
N VAL A 152 6.48 -3.53 20.50
CA VAL A 152 6.91 -3.60 19.09
C VAL A 152 5.69 -3.59 18.16
N ALA A 153 4.63 -4.33 18.51
CA ALA A 153 3.37 -4.31 17.76
C ALA A 153 2.69 -2.94 17.77
N ALA A 154 2.63 -2.27 18.93
CA ALA A 154 2.05 -0.95 19.05
C ALA A 154 2.81 0.09 18.21
N VAL A 155 4.15 0.07 18.24
CA VAL A 155 4.99 0.95 17.41
C VAL A 155 4.73 0.71 15.93
N SER A 156 4.68 -0.54 15.48
CA SER A 156 4.46 -0.86 14.06
C SER A 156 3.08 -0.41 13.55
N VAL A 157 2.04 -0.57 14.39
CA VAL A 157 0.69 -0.07 14.09
C VAL A 157 0.67 1.46 14.09
N ALA A 158 1.36 2.11 15.02
CA ALA A 158 1.45 3.56 15.09
C ALA A 158 2.10 4.14 13.82
N ILE A 159 3.25 3.61 13.40
CA ILE A 159 3.93 4.05 12.16
C ILE A 159 2.99 3.95 10.97
N THR A 160 2.31 2.81 10.80
CA THR A 160 1.34 2.60 9.71
C THR A 160 0.22 3.64 9.73
N THR A 161 -0.30 3.94 10.92
CA THR A 161 -1.42 4.86 11.11
C THR A 161 -0.99 6.30 10.83
N PHE A 162 0.18 6.71 11.31
CA PHE A 162 0.72 8.06 11.08
C PHE A 162 1.02 8.31 9.61
N VAL A 163 1.63 7.35 8.89
CA VAL A 163 1.89 7.49 7.46
C VAL A 163 0.60 7.62 6.68
N ARG A 164 -0.41 6.79 7.00
CA ARG A 164 -1.71 6.81 6.32
C ARG A 164 -2.54 8.08 6.59
N ALA A 165 -2.30 8.76 7.71
CA ALA A 165 -2.94 10.04 8.02
C ALA A 165 -2.25 11.24 7.36
N ARG A 166 -1.04 11.06 6.81
CA ARG A 166 -0.20 12.11 6.21
C ARG A 166 -0.13 12.03 4.68
N ALA A 167 -0.45 10.88 4.11
CA ALA A 167 -0.64 10.66 2.67
C ALA A 167 -2.08 11.01 2.28
#